data_AF-A0A6G2VBI9-F1
#
_entry.id   AF-A0A6G2VBI9-F1
#
_cell.length_a   1.000
_cell.length_b   1.000
_cell.length_c   1.000
_cell.angle_alpha   90.00
_cell.angle_beta   90.00
_cell.angle_gamma   90.00
#
_symmetry.space_group_name_H-M   'P 1'
#
loop_
_entity.id
_entity.type
_entity.pdbx_description
1 polymer ?
#
loop_
_entity_poly.entity_id
_entity_poly.type
_entity_poly.pdbx_seq_one_letter_code
_entity_poly.pdbx_strand_id
1 'polypeptide(L)'
;MFVPHFTLPEELLLLAHDPVEGRVVCRTYALRLGIAGAVAGELVLAGRVEVRDGKIVASGAPGIGDSFLDAALAGVAGRRKGHKLQRWVRDTAGVKTSAGRTDEVWRHRLVARGALREERTRTLG
;
A
#
# COMPACT_ATOMS: atom_id res chain seq x y z
N MET A 1 -1.88 -10.38 24.69
CA MET A 1 -1.56 -10.79 23.30
C MET A 1 -1.34 -9.49 22.52
N PHE A 2 -0.10 -9.09 22.26
CA PHE A 2 0.17 -7.93 21.41
C PHE A 2 -0.12 -8.36 19.97
N VAL A 3 -1.23 -7.91 19.41
CA VAL A 3 -1.41 -7.98 17.95
C VAL A 3 -0.45 -6.93 17.40
N PRO A 4 0.56 -7.29 16.59
CA PRO A 4 1.35 -6.28 15.91
C PRO A 4 0.39 -5.47 15.03
N HIS A 5 0.31 -4.15 15.22
CA HIS A 5 -0.50 -3.32 14.35
C HIS A 5 0.15 -3.29 12.97
N PHE A 6 -0.44 -4.01 12.02
CA PHE A 6 -0.11 -3.91 10.60
C PHE A 6 -0.95 -2.79 9.99
N THR A 7 -0.39 -2.11 9.01
CA THR A 7 -1.14 -1.17 8.18
C THR A 7 -2.05 -1.95 7.22
N LEU A 8 -3.15 -1.37 6.75
CA LEU A 8 -4.05 -1.99 5.79
C LEU A 8 -3.35 -2.55 4.53
N PRO A 9 -2.33 -1.87 3.94
CA PRO A 9 -1.56 -2.45 2.84
C PRO A 9 -0.81 -3.72 3.20
N GLU A 10 -0.26 -3.80 4.42
CA GLU A 10 0.43 -4.97 4.94
C GLU A 10 -0.54 -6.12 5.20
N GLU A 11 -1.69 -5.85 5.85
CA GLU A 11 -2.72 -6.84 6.12
C GLU A 11 -3.31 -7.41 4.82
N LEU A 12 -3.63 -6.55 3.86
CA LEU A 12 -4.12 -6.99 2.54
C LEU A 12 -3.09 -7.87 1.84
N LEU A 13 -1.81 -7.51 1.92
CA LEU A 13 -0.76 -8.29 1.31
C LEU A 13 -0.64 -9.67 1.98
N LEU A 14 -0.72 -9.76 3.31
CA LEU A 14 -0.75 -11.03 4.04
C LEU A 14 -1.95 -11.88 3.61
N LEU A 15 -3.16 -11.30 3.53
CA LEU A 15 -4.37 -11.97 3.08
C LEU A 15 -4.29 -12.45 1.62
N ALA A 16 -3.47 -11.80 0.80
CA ALA A 16 -3.26 -12.18 -0.59
C ALA A 16 -2.30 -13.35 -0.77
N HIS A 17 -1.58 -13.80 0.27
CA HIS A 17 -0.70 -14.96 0.20
C HIS A 17 -1.44 -16.24 0.59
N ASP A 18 -1.17 -17.32 -0.14
CA ASP A 18 -1.53 -18.66 0.28
C ASP A 18 -0.74 -19.02 1.55
N PRO A 19 -1.39 -19.45 2.65
CA PRO A 19 -0.71 -19.71 3.92
C PRO A 19 0.17 -20.98 3.89
N VAL A 20 -0.01 -21.86 2.91
CA VAL A 20 0.75 -23.12 2.76
C VAL A 20 1.86 -22.95 1.73
N GLU A 21 1.52 -22.46 0.55
CA GLU A 21 2.46 -22.36 -0.58
C GLU A 21 3.21 -21.02 -0.61
N GLY A 22 2.76 -20.03 0.15
CA GLY A 22 3.41 -18.71 0.24
C GLY A 22 3.33 -17.87 -1.05
N ARG A 23 2.55 -18.28 -2.05
CA ARG A 23 2.37 -17.52 -3.31
C ARG A 23 1.20 -16.56 -3.23
N VAL A 24 1.29 -15.44 -3.95
CA VAL A 24 0.14 -14.53 -4.10
C VAL A 24 -0.95 -15.21 -4.93
N VAL A 25 -2.18 -15.29 -4.39
CA VAL A 25 -3.30 -16.01 -5.04
C VAL A 25 -4.10 -15.16 -6.02
N CYS A 26 -3.86 -13.85 -6.06
CA CYS A 26 -4.58 -12.91 -6.93
C CYS A 26 -3.70 -12.37 -8.08
N ARG A 27 -4.35 -11.81 -9.11
CA ARG A 27 -3.63 -11.20 -10.23
C ARG A 27 -2.80 -10.02 -9.73
N THR A 28 -1.52 -9.94 -10.13
CA THR A 28 -0.58 -8.90 -9.68
C THR A 28 -1.12 -7.47 -9.85
N TYR A 29 -1.81 -7.19 -10.96
CA TYR A 29 -2.40 -5.87 -11.18
C TYR A 29 -3.52 -5.56 -10.19
N ALA A 30 -4.38 -6.54 -9.89
CA ALA A 30 -5.44 -6.39 -8.89
C ALA A 30 -4.86 -6.19 -7.49
N LEU A 31 -3.79 -6.92 -7.14
CA LEU A 31 -3.09 -6.73 -5.86
C LEU A 31 -2.57 -5.29 -5.72
N ARG A 32 -1.94 -4.73 -6.76
CA ARG A 32 -1.42 -3.36 -6.70
C ARG A 32 -2.52 -2.31 -6.55
N LEU A 33 -3.65 -2.50 -7.24
CA LEU A 33 -4.82 -1.63 -7.05
C LEU A 33 -5.35 -1.73 -5.62
N GLY A 34 -5.44 -2.95 -5.09
CA GLY A 34 -5.85 -3.20 -3.71
C GLY A 34 -4.92 -2.51 -2.71
N ILE A 35 -3.59 -2.67 -2.88
CA ILE A 35 -2.58 -2.01 -2.05
C ILE A 35 -2.71 -0.48 -2.12
N ALA A 36 -2.86 0.09 -3.30
CA ALA A 36 -3.06 1.54 -3.45
C ALA A 36 -4.36 2.02 -2.79
N GLY A 37 -5.43 1.24 -2.87
CA GLY A 37 -6.68 1.49 -2.14
C GLY A 37 -6.51 1.39 -0.62
N ALA A 38 -5.75 0.40 -0.14
CA ALA A 38 -5.44 0.22 1.26
C ALA A 38 -4.59 1.37 1.81
N VAL A 39 -3.66 1.92 1.01
CA VAL A 39 -2.92 3.15 1.37
C VAL A 39 -3.89 4.33 1.53
N ALA A 40 -4.86 4.51 0.62
CA ALA A 40 -5.88 5.53 0.80
C ALA A 40 -6.70 5.29 2.08
N GLY A 41 -7.08 4.04 2.35
CA GLY A 41 -7.78 3.66 3.59
C GLY A 41 -7.00 4.00 4.85
N GLU A 42 -5.71 3.67 4.88
CA GLU A 42 -4.81 3.97 6.00
C GLU A 42 -4.73 5.49 6.25
N LEU A 43 -4.59 6.28 5.17
CA LEU A 43 -4.57 7.74 5.26
C LEU A 43 -5.90 8.32 5.76
N VAL A 44 -7.04 7.71 5.39
CA VAL A 44 -8.37 8.11 5.87
C VAL A 44 -8.51 7.79 7.36
N LEU A 45 -8.11 6.59 7.80
CA LEU A 45 -8.14 6.18 9.21
C LEU A 45 -7.23 7.07 10.07
N ALA A 46 -6.09 7.49 9.53
CA ALA A 46 -5.18 8.43 10.16
C ALA A 46 -5.64 9.91 10.10
N GLY A 47 -6.79 10.21 9.49
CA GLY A 47 -7.31 11.57 9.35
C GLY A 47 -6.45 12.51 8.48
N ARG A 48 -5.62 11.95 7.59
CA ARG A 48 -4.72 12.73 6.72
C ARG A 48 -5.33 13.06 5.37
N VAL A 49 -6.32 12.29 4.95
CA VAL A 49 -7.10 12.54 3.75
C VAL A 49 -8.58 12.31 4.01
N GLU A 50 -9.42 12.94 3.20
CA GLU A 50 -10.85 12.72 3.13
C GLU A 50 -11.22 12.22 1.74
N VAL A 51 -12.21 11.34 1.67
CA VAL A 51 -12.87 10.96 0.41
C VAL A 51 -14.24 11.61 0.36
N ARG A 52 -14.43 12.55 -0.56
CA ARG A 52 -15.70 13.25 -0.79
C ARG A 52 -15.92 13.49 -2.26
N ASP A 53 -17.16 13.37 -2.73
CA ASP A 53 -17.55 13.56 -4.14
C ASP A 53 -16.69 12.74 -5.12
N GLY A 54 -16.34 11.50 -4.74
CA GLY A 54 -15.49 10.61 -5.54
C GLY A 54 -14.02 11.07 -5.67
N LYS A 55 -13.58 12.01 -4.82
CA LYS A 55 -12.21 12.53 -4.80
C LYS A 55 -11.54 12.28 -3.46
N ILE A 56 -10.23 12.05 -3.52
CA ILE A 56 -9.34 12.05 -2.36
C ILE A 56 -8.71 13.44 -2.21
N VAL A 57 -8.80 14.01 -1.02
CA VAL A 57 -8.35 15.38 -0.70
C VAL A 57 -7.52 15.32 0.58
N ALA A 58 -6.37 16.01 0.62
CA ALA A 58 -5.57 16.09 1.84
C ALA A 58 -6.27 16.97 2.88
N SER A 59 -6.23 16.57 4.16
CA SER A 59 -6.81 17.35 5.26
C SER A 59 -5.95 18.56 5.65
N GLY A 60 -4.66 18.55 5.29
CA GLY A 60 -3.67 19.57 5.72
C GLY A 60 -3.01 19.26 7.07
N ALA A 61 -3.36 18.14 7.70
CA ALA A 61 -2.66 17.63 8.88
C ALA A 61 -1.19 17.26 8.56
N PRO A 62 -0.30 17.29 9.56
CA PRO A 62 1.11 16.90 9.37
C PRO A 62 1.24 15.42 8.97
N GLY A 63 2.44 15.02 8.55
CA GLY A 63 2.76 13.62 8.23
C GLY A 63 2.43 12.65 9.37
N ILE A 64 2.38 11.37 9.02
CA ILE A 64 2.13 10.23 9.90
C ILE A 64 3.46 9.77 10.54
N GLY A 65 4.61 10.08 9.92
CA GLY A 65 5.92 9.59 10.34
C GLY A 65 6.31 8.28 9.65
N ASP A 66 5.49 7.81 8.72
CA ASP A 66 5.77 6.68 7.84
C ASP A 66 6.14 7.20 6.45
N SER A 67 7.37 6.95 6.01
CA SER A 67 7.89 7.54 4.77
C SER A 67 7.09 7.21 3.50
N PHE A 68 6.46 6.03 3.42
CA PHE A 68 5.67 5.63 2.25
C PHE A 68 4.26 6.22 2.30
N LEU A 69 3.63 6.22 3.46
CA LEU A 69 2.33 6.89 3.64
C LEU A 69 2.48 8.41 3.48
N ASP A 70 3.57 9.00 3.97
CA ASP A 70 3.85 10.43 3.85
C ASP A 70 4.15 10.82 2.40
N ALA A 71 4.85 9.98 1.63
CA ALA A 71 5.02 10.18 0.20
C ALA A 71 3.67 10.11 -0.55
N ALA A 72 2.81 9.15 -0.20
CA ALA A 72 1.46 9.07 -0.78
C ALA A 72 0.60 10.28 -0.42
N LEU A 73 0.65 10.74 0.84
CA LEU A 73 -0.01 11.95 1.32
C LEU A 73 0.46 13.19 0.58
N ALA A 74 1.77 13.35 0.38
CA ALA A 74 2.35 14.44 -0.41
C ALA A 74 1.82 14.42 -1.86
N GLY A 75 1.69 13.23 -2.44
CA GLY A 75 1.10 13.03 -3.77
C GLY A 75 -0.37 13.50 -3.86
N VAL A 76 -1.15 13.35 -2.78
CA VAL A 76 -2.53 13.90 -2.71
C VAL A 76 -2.49 15.42 -2.47
N ALA A 77 -1.63 15.89 -1.57
CA ALA A 77 -1.53 17.29 -1.16
C ALA A 77 -1.04 18.21 -2.29
N GLY A 78 -0.34 17.68 -3.29
CA GLY A 78 0.10 18.41 -4.49
C GLY A 78 -1.04 19.07 -5.29
N ARG A 79 -2.31 18.73 -5.00
CA ARG A 79 -3.47 19.40 -5.61
C ARG A 79 -4.54 19.75 -4.56
N ARG A 80 -4.71 21.04 -4.29
CA ARG A 80 -5.74 21.56 -3.33
C ARG A 80 -7.16 21.05 -3.59
N LYS A 81 -7.56 20.88 -4.87
CA LYS A 81 -8.90 20.36 -5.24
C LYS A 81 -9.04 18.83 -5.13
N GLY A 82 -7.98 18.15 -4.72
CA GLY A 82 -7.89 16.69 -4.68
C GLY A 82 -7.80 16.03 -6.06
N HIS A 83 -7.74 14.70 -6.02
CA HIS A 83 -7.65 13.83 -7.18
C HIS A 83 -8.91 12.97 -7.26
N LYS A 84 -9.37 12.62 -8.48
CA LYS A 84 -10.41 11.57 -8.61
C LYS A 84 -9.87 10.29 -7.98
N LEU A 85 -10.58 9.70 -7.03
CA LEU A 85 -10.08 8.58 -6.23
C LEU A 85 -9.63 7.42 -7.12
N GLN A 86 -10.49 7.00 -8.05
CA GLN A 86 -10.18 5.91 -9.00
C GLN A 86 -8.90 6.16 -9.80
N ARG A 87 -8.70 7.40 -10.27
CA ARG A 87 -7.49 7.77 -11.01
C ARG A 87 -6.28 7.74 -10.10
N TRP A 88 -6.38 8.33 -8.90
CA TRP A 88 -5.29 8.33 -7.94
C TRP A 88 -4.86 6.90 -7.57
N VAL A 89 -5.81 6.01 -7.25
CA VAL A 89 -5.52 4.59 -6.96
C VAL A 89 -4.79 3.92 -8.12
N ARG A 90 -5.25 4.13 -9.36
CA ARG A 90 -4.62 3.54 -10.54
C ARG A 90 -3.21 4.09 -10.78
N ASP A 91 -3.03 5.40 -10.63
CA ASP A 91 -1.75 6.07 -10.84
C ASP A 91 -0.75 5.63 -9.74
N THR A 92 -1.18 5.58 -8.47
CA THR A 92 -0.39 5.08 -7.32
C THR A 92 -0.02 3.60 -7.46
N ALA A 93 -0.92 2.76 -7.96
CA ALA A 93 -0.66 1.34 -8.24
C ALA A 93 0.38 1.14 -9.37
N GLY A 94 0.55 2.14 -10.24
CA GLY A 94 1.49 2.12 -11.36
C GLY A 94 2.89 2.66 -11.02
N VAL A 95 3.08 3.25 -9.83
CA VAL A 95 4.35 3.86 -9.43
C VAL A 95 5.46 2.80 -9.40
N LYS A 96 6.57 3.12 -10.06
CA LYS A 96 7.82 2.38 -9.96
C LYS A 96 8.70 3.06 -8.91
N THR A 97 9.25 2.29 -7.99
CA THR A 97 10.21 2.73 -6.98
C THR A 97 11.58 2.13 -7.27
N SER A 98 12.63 2.62 -6.62
CA SER A 98 13.97 2.04 -6.69
C SER A 98 14.02 0.61 -6.11
N ALA A 99 13.09 0.27 -5.20
CA ALA A 99 12.89 -1.06 -4.64
C ALA A 99 11.85 -1.89 -5.44
N GLY A 100 11.57 -1.53 -6.69
CA GLY A 100 10.61 -2.23 -7.55
C GLY A 100 9.21 -1.60 -7.59
N ARG A 101 8.17 -2.37 -7.92
CA ARG A 101 6.79 -1.83 -7.97
C ARG A 101 6.20 -1.74 -6.55
N THR A 102 5.13 -0.98 -6.35
CA THR A 102 4.53 -0.68 -5.03
C THR A 102 4.35 -1.91 -4.13
N ASP A 103 4.03 -3.08 -4.69
CA ASP A 103 3.86 -4.34 -3.93
C ASP A 103 5.16 -4.89 -3.32
N GLU A 104 6.32 -4.57 -3.88
CA GLU A 104 7.63 -5.03 -3.41
C GLU A 104 8.08 -4.30 -2.14
N VAL A 105 7.81 -3.00 -2.07
CA VAL A 105 8.00 -2.18 -0.86
C VAL A 105 7.29 -2.78 0.35
N TRP A 106 6.01 -3.11 0.20
CA TRP A 106 5.21 -3.65 1.31
C TRP A 106 5.66 -5.06 1.70
N ARG A 107 6.11 -5.87 0.73
CA ARG A 107 6.74 -7.17 1.03
C ARG A 107 8.02 -7.00 1.84
N HIS A 108 8.91 -6.09 1.48
CA HIS A 108 10.14 -5.83 2.24
C HIS A 108 9.86 -5.42 3.69
N ARG A 109 8.81 -4.63 3.93
CA ARG A 109 8.36 -4.28 5.29
C ARG A 109 7.91 -5.49 6.07
N LEU A 110 7.05 -6.33 5.48
CA LEU A 110 6.58 -7.55 6.13
C LEU A 110 7.74 -8.52 6.43
N VAL A 111 8.74 -8.61 5.56
CA VAL A 111 9.96 -9.39 5.82
C VAL A 111 10.77 -8.80 6.97
N ALA A 112 11.01 -7.48 6.97
CA ALA A 112 11.73 -6.80 8.04
C ALA A 112 11.03 -6.94 9.41
N ARG A 113 9.70 -7.06 9.40
CA ARG A 113 8.87 -7.30 10.59
C ARG A 113 8.74 -8.77 10.98
N GLY A 114 9.32 -9.69 10.22
CA GLY A 114 9.25 -11.14 10.46
C GLY A 114 7.90 -11.78 10.14
N ALA A 115 6.99 -11.05 9.47
CA ALA A 115 5.67 -11.56 9.08
C ALA A 115 5.71 -12.37 7.76
N LEU A 116 6.72 -12.12 6.92
CA LEU A 116 7.02 -12.92 5.73
C LEU A 116 8.49 -13.36 5.75
N ARG A 117 8.80 -14.47 5.07
CA ARG A 117 10.16 -14.91 4.79
C ARG A 117 10.36 -14.96 3.27
N GLU A 118 11.48 -14.44 2.78
CA GLU A 118 11.87 -14.59 1.38
C GLU A 118 12.55 -15.95 1.17
N GLU A 119 12.00 -16.77 0.29
CA GLU A 119 12.59 -18.04 -0.13
C GLU A 119 12.90 -18.00 -1.63
N ARG A 120 14.17 -18.21 -1.98
CA ARG A 120 14.61 -18.29 -3.37
C ARG A 120 14.70 -19.75 -3.78
N THR A 121 13.71 -20.20 -4.54
CA THR A 121 13.75 -21.53 -5.16
C THR A 121 14.41 -21.43 -6.53
N ARG A 122 15.43 -22.26 -6.80
CA ARG A 122 16.01 -22.38 -8.14
C ARG A 122 15.03 -23.11 -9.03
N THR A 123 14.36 -22.38 -9.92
CA THR A 123 13.61 -23.00 -11.02
C THR A 123 14.63 -23.39 -12.10
N LEU A 124 14.72 -24.68 -12.43
CA LEU A 124 15.57 -25.17 -13.51
C LEU A 124 15.03 -24.64 -14.86
N GLY A 125 15.92 -24.00 -15.62
CA GLY A 125 15.67 -23.40 -16.93
C GLY A 125 16.83 -22.50 -17.33
#